data_AF-A6UQN9-F1
#
_entry.id   AF-A6UQN9-F1
#
_cell.length_a   1.000
_cell.length_b   1.000
_cell.length_c   1.000
_cell.angle_alpha   90.00
_cell.angle_beta   90.00
_cell.angle_gamma   90.00
#
_symmetry.space_group_name_H-M   'P 1'
#
loop_
_entity.id
_entity.type
_entity.pdbx_description
1 polymer ?
#
loop_
_entity_poly.entity_id
_entity_poly.type
_entity_poly.pdbx_seq_one_letter_code
_entity_poly.pdbx_strand_id
1 'polypeptide(L)'
;MAESNKKLKKLAELILLKDPRFEESSKLKDVFKSYVGMYNEICILEDTLQDLDRDLVNVREIQFLDSELKTYTYKLNELEKRLQKLHSHKKISNYDELINCINKLKNLNISVDNSLKWDIYNRMVGLDRKLRRIERDLEFIILNYALSNTEIDKKISAYEKDLFDLIYEEVINYLEIKNENKAENLK
;
A
#
# COMPACT_ATOMS: atom_id res chain seq x y z
N MET A 1 6.62 1.22 -8.05
CA MET A 1 6.47 1.01 -6.60
C MET A 1 7.72 0.40 -5.99
N ALA A 2 8.17 -0.80 -6.39
CA ALA A 2 9.34 -1.45 -5.78
C ALA A 2 10.65 -0.62 -5.85
N GLU A 3 10.84 0.18 -6.90
CA GLU A 3 12.08 0.97 -7.10
C GLU A 3 12.08 2.29 -6.32
N SER A 4 10.96 3.03 -6.30
CA SER A 4 10.77 4.21 -5.45
C SER A 4 10.93 3.88 -3.96
N ASN A 5 10.44 2.71 -3.54
CA ASN A 5 10.55 2.22 -2.16
C ASN A 5 12.02 1.95 -1.75
N LYS A 6 12.83 1.43 -2.67
CA LYS A 6 14.27 1.22 -2.44
C LYS A 6 15.02 2.53 -2.30
N LYS A 7 14.72 3.52 -3.16
CA LYS A 7 15.32 4.85 -3.10
C LYS A 7 14.97 5.57 -1.79
N LEU A 8 13.70 5.52 -1.39
CA LEU A 8 13.21 6.12 -0.16
C LEU A 8 13.84 5.51 1.10
N LYS A 9 13.91 4.17 1.16
CA LYS A 9 14.62 3.45 2.23
C LYS A 9 16.07 3.89 2.34
N LYS A 10 16.77 3.95 1.20
CA LYS A 10 18.18 4.34 1.15
C LYS A 10 18.42 5.77 1.63
N LEU A 11 17.56 6.72 1.25
CA LEU A 11 17.68 8.11 1.72
C LEU A 11 17.48 8.21 3.24
N ALA A 12 16.44 7.57 3.77
CA ALA A 12 16.18 7.56 5.21
C ALA A 12 17.36 6.98 6.00
N GLU A 13 17.93 5.86 5.55
CA GLU A 13 19.13 5.27 6.14
C GLU A 13 20.33 6.22 6.08
N LEU A 14 20.59 6.84 4.93
CA LEU A 14 21.72 7.74 4.74
C LEU A 14 21.62 9.01 5.59
N ILE A 15 20.45 9.61 5.71
CA ILE A 15 20.21 10.79 6.56
C ILE A 15 20.49 10.42 8.02
N LEU A 16 19.93 9.31 8.51
CA LEU A 16 20.13 8.86 9.90
C LEU A 16 21.60 8.53 10.21
N LEU A 17 22.36 8.02 9.24
CA LEU A 17 23.76 7.65 9.42
C LEU A 17 24.72 8.83 9.30
N LYS A 18 24.53 9.70 8.30
CA LYS A 18 25.49 10.76 7.94
C LYS A 18 25.18 12.10 8.63
N ASP A 19 23.93 12.34 9.01
CA ASP A 19 23.51 13.55 9.72
C ASP A 19 22.78 13.28 11.04
N PRO A 20 23.49 12.85 12.09
CA PRO A 20 22.90 12.54 13.38
C PRO A 20 22.32 13.78 14.11
N ARG A 21 22.62 15.00 13.65
CA ARG A 21 22.13 16.26 14.24
C ARG A 21 20.89 16.80 13.54
N PHE A 22 20.33 16.07 12.59
CA PHE A 22 19.08 16.46 11.95
C PHE A 22 17.96 16.61 12.99
N GLU A 23 17.25 17.74 12.94
CA GLU A 23 16.24 18.12 13.93
C GLU A 23 15.09 17.10 14.04
N GLU A 24 14.62 16.56 12.90
CA GLU A 24 13.59 15.52 12.88
C GLU A 24 14.15 14.07 12.94
N SER A 25 15.42 13.87 13.33
CA SER A 25 16.07 12.55 13.35
C SER A 25 15.30 11.51 14.17
N SER A 26 14.75 11.89 15.34
CA SER A 26 13.93 10.98 16.15
C SER A 26 12.66 10.53 15.42
N LYS A 27 11.97 11.47 14.78
CA LYS A 27 10.74 11.20 14.03
C LYS A 27 11.02 10.36 12.78
N LEU A 28 12.09 10.67 12.05
CA LEU A 28 12.55 9.86 10.92
C LEU A 28 12.83 8.42 11.35
N LYS A 29 13.50 8.22 12.49
CA LYS A 29 13.79 6.88 13.02
C LYS A 29 12.53 6.09 13.34
N ASP A 30 11.54 6.70 13.98
CA ASP A 30 10.29 6.02 14.36
C ASP A 30 9.45 5.64 13.14
N VAL A 31 9.32 6.54 12.17
CA VAL A 31 8.61 6.27 10.92
C VAL A 31 9.36 5.21 10.10
N PHE A 32 10.69 5.30 10.02
CA PHE A 32 11.52 4.31 9.31
C PHE A 32 11.45 2.92 9.94
N LYS A 33 11.46 2.83 11.27
CA LYS A 33 11.27 1.57 11.99
C LYS A 33 9.90 0.96 11.69
N SER A 34 8.86 1.79 11.65
CA SER A 34 7.49 1.38 11.32
C SER A 34 7.39 0.86 9.87
N TYR A 35 8.07 1.54 8.94
CA TYR A 35 8.17 1.13 7.55
C TYR A 35 8.82 -0.25 7.40
N VAL A 36 10.00 -0.44 8.00
CA VAL A 36 10.72 -1.73 7.95
C VAL A 36 9.91 -2.84 8.60
N GLY A 37 9.27 -2.56 9.75
CA GLY A 37 8.42 -3.53 10.44
C GLY A 37 7.25 -4.00 9.58
N MET A 38 6.52 -3.07 8.96
CA MET A 38 5.38 -3.42 8.09
C MET A 38 5.83 -4.11 6.80
N TYR A 39 6.94 -3.66 6.19
CA TYR A 39 7.48 -4.30 5.01
C TYR A 39 7.88 -5.76 5.29
N ASN A 40 8.57 -6.00 6.40
CA ASN A 40 8.93 -7.36 6.82
C ASN A 40 7.70 -8.22 7.09
N GLU A 41 6.65 -7.67 7.72
CA GLU A 41 5.39 -8.40 7.94
C GLU A 41 4.75 -8.79 6.61
N ILE A 42 4.72 -7.90 5.62
CA ILE A 42 4.22 -8.20 4.28
C ILE A 42 5.04 -9.31 3.62
N CYS A 43 6.38 -9.22 3.63
CA CYS A 43 7.24 -10.24 3.03
C CYS A 43 7.05 -11.61 3.70
N ILE A 44 6.93 -11.67 5.02
CA ILE A 44 6.67 -12.94 5.73
C ILE A 44 5.32 -13.52 5.30
N LEU A 45 4.29 -12.69 5.15
CA LEU A 45 2.97 -13.14 4.70
C LEU A 45 2.99 -13.58 3.23
N GLU A 46 3.77 -12.94 2.37
CA GLU A 46 4.02 -13.37 0.99
C GLU A 46 4.70 -14.73 0.93
N ASP A 47 5.78 -14.90 1.70
CA ASP A 47 6.51 -16.17 1.80
C ASP A 47 5.62 -17.29 2.36
N THR A 48 4.83 -16.97 3.39
CA THR A 48 3.87 -17.92 4.00
C THR A 48 2.79 -18.30 2.99
N LEU A 49 2.28 -17.36 2.21
CA LEU A 49 1.29 -17.62 1.18
C LEU A 49 1.88 -18.45 0.03
N GLN A 50 3.13 -18.21 -0.35
CA GLN A 50 3.85 -19.00 -1.33
C GLN A 50 4.08 -20.44 -0.87
N ASP A 51 4.39 -20.65 0.42
CA ASP A 51 4.51 -21.99 1.00
C ASP A 51 3.16 -22.72 1.07
N LEU A 52 2.07 -21.99 1.30
CA LEU A 52 0.70 -22.52 1.24
C LEU A 52 0.21 -22.77 -0.19
N ASP A 53 0.76 -22.06 -1.19
CA ASP A 53 0.44 -22.19 -2.62
C ASP A 53 1.20 -23.33 -3.33
N ARG A 54 1.96 -24.16 -2.59
CA ARG A 54 2.41 -25.46 -3.13
C ARG A 54 1.24 -26.38 -3.54
N ASP A 55 0.02 -26.08 -3.09
CA ASP A 55 -1.23 -26.65 -3.60
C ASP A 55 -1.98 -25.65 -4.53
N LEU A 56 -1.74 -25.79 -5.84
CA LEU A 56 -2.59 -25.58 -7.03
C LEU A 56 -3.46 -24.31 -7.23
N VAL A 57 -3.54 -23.32 -6.33
CA VAL A 57 -4.44 -22.16 -6.52
C VAL A 57 -3.69 -20.88 -6.85
N ASN A 58 -3.94 -20.33 -8.05
CA ASN A 58 -3.30 -19.12 -8.55
C ASN A 58 -3.94 -17.86 -7.93
N VAL A 59 -3.14 -17.04 -7.23
CA VAL A 59 -3.57 -15.76 -6.61
C VAL A 59 -4.35 -14.84 -7.58
N ARG A 60 -4.03 -14.87 -8.88
CA ARG A 60 -4.77 -14.08 -9.89
C ARG A 60 -6.20 -14.58 -10.11
N GLU A 61 -6.42 -15.88 -10.03
CA GLU A 61 -7.75 -16.48 -10.15
C GLU A 61 -8.60 -16.13 -8.93
N ILE A 62 -8.00 -16.06 -7.74
CA ILE A 62 -8.67 -15.60 -6.51
C ILE A 62 -9.10 -14.13 -6.65
N GLN A 63 -8.23 -13.25 -7.17
CA GLN A 63 -8.56 -11.84 -7.41
C GLN A 63 -9.71 -11.67 -8.41
N PHE A 64 -9.68 -12.45 -9.50
CA PHE A 64 -10.76 -12.48 -10.48
C PHE A 64 -12.07 -12.94 -9.83
N LEU A 65 -12.03 -14.03 -9.06
CA LEU A 65 -13.20 -14.57 -8.36
C LEU A 65 -13.79 -13.59 -7.35
N ASP A 66 -12.96 -12.89 -6.56
CA ASP A 66 -13.42 -11.85 -5.62
C ASP A 66 -14.09 -10.68 -6.36
N SER A 67 -13.53 -10.24 -7.47
CA SER A 67 -14.12 -9.17 -8.29
C SER A 67 -15.46 -9.58 -8.91
N GLU A 68 -15.57 -10.82 -9.39
CA GLU A 68 -16.78 -11.43 -9.92
C GLU A 68 -17.84 -11.58 -8.83
N LEU A 69 -17.46 -12.07 -7.64
CA LEU A 69 -18.36 -12.24 -6.49
C LEU A 69 -18.92 -10.90 -6.00
N LYS A 70 -18.10 -9.84 -5.94
CA LYS A 70 -18.57 -8.48 -5.60
C LYS A 70 -19.56 -7.97 -6.63
N THR A 71 -19.26 -8.16 -7.92
CA THR A 71 -20.13 -7.75 -9.03
C THR A 71 -21.44 -8.52 -9.01
N TYR A 72 -21.39 -9.82 -8.76
CA TYR A 72 -22.55 -10.69 -8.60
C TYR A 72 -23.45 -10.24 -7.44
N THR A 73 -22.86 -9.97 -6.28
CA THR A 73 -23.56 -9.48 -5.09
C THR A 73 -24.24 -8.14 -5.35
N TYR A 74 -23.56 -7.22 -6.05
CA TYR A 74 -24.14 -5.94 -6.46
C TYR A 74 -25.37 -6.14 -7.35
N LYS A 75 -25.27 -6.99 -8.36
CA LYS A 75 -26.39 -7.30 -9.28
C LYS A 75 -27.59 -7.93 -8.53
N LEU A 76 -27.34 -8.82 -7.57
CA LEU A 76 -28.40 -9.42 -6.75
C LEU A 76 -29.10 -8.37 -5.86
N ASN A 77 -28.34 -7.45 -5.27
CA ASN A 77 -28.91 -6.34 -4.48
C ASN A 77 -29.73 -5.38 -5.36
N GLU A 78 -29.28 -5.13 -6.58
CA GLU A 78 -30.02 -4.31 -7.53
C GLU A 78 -31.33 -5.00 -7.97
N LEU A 79 -31.27 -6.31 -8.25
CA LEU A 79 -32.43 -7.12 -8.60
C LEU A 79 -33.48 -7.11 -7.48
N GLU A 80 -33.05 -7.27 -6.23
CA GLU A 80 -33.93 -7.21 -5.06
C GLU A 80 -34.63 -5.84 -4.95
N LYS A 81 -33.88 -4.73 -5.09
CA LYS A 81 -34.45 -3.38 -5.07
C LYS A 81 -35.45 -3.16 -6.20
N ARG A 82 -35.17 -3.67 -7.40
CA ARG A 82 -36.10 -3.59 -8.55
C ARG A 82 -37.35 -4.43 -8.30
N LEU A 83 -37.22 -5.62 -7.72
CA LEU A 83 -38.35 -6.49 -7.37
C LEU A 83 -39.24 -5.84 -6.31
N GLN A 84 -38.65 -5.27 -5.25
CA GLN A 84 -39.36 -4.51 -4.21
C GLN A 84 -40.17 -3.36 -4.80
N LYS A 85 -39.55 -2.54 -5.66
CA LYS A 85 -40.24 -1.46 -6.37
C LYS A 85 -41.36 -2.00 -7.26
N LEU A 86 -41.14 -3.10 -7.97
CA LEU A 86 -42.16 -3.62 -8.89
C LEU A 86 -43.37 -4.17 -8.12
N HIS A 87 -43.14 -4.86 -7.00
CA HIS A 87 -44.19 -5.33 -6.10
C HIS A 87 -44.98 -4.19 -5.47
N SER A 88 -44.32 -3.08 -5.11
CA SER A 88 -45.00 -1.90 -4.56
C SER A 88 -45.91 -1.20 -5.56
N HIS A 89 -45.61 -1.28 -6.86
CA HIS A 89 -46.44 -0.71 -7.94
C HIS A 89 -47.51 -1.68 -8.44
N LYS A 90 -47.21 -3.00 -8.45
CA LYS A 90 -48.12 -4.05 -8.90
C LYS A 90 -47.90 -5.29 -8.05
N LYS A 91 -48.91 -5.69 -7.28
CA LYS A 91 -48.80 -6.84 -6.38
C LYS A 91 -48.44 -8.10 -7.16
N ILE A 92 -47.21 -8.57 -6.98
CA ILE A 92 -46.67 -9.80 -7.58
C ILE A 92 -47.09 -10.97 -6.67
N SER A 93 -47.75 -11.98 -7.24
CA SER A 93 -48.30 -13.12 -6.48
C SER A 93 -47.22 -14.03 -5.88
N ASN A 94 -46.08 -14.18 -6.53
CA ASN A 94 -44.95 -15.02 -6.11
C ASN A 94 -43.77 -14.19 -5.55
N TYR A 95 -44.03 -13.01 -5.02
CA TYR A 95 -42.99 -12.09 -4.52
C TYR A 95 -42.11 -12.72 -3.43
N ASP A 96 -42.72 -13.38 -2.45
CA ASP A 96 -41.99 -13.98 -1.33
C ASP A 96 -41.11 -15.16 -1.77
N GLU A 97 -41.55 -15.92 -2.78
CA GLU A 97 -40.75 -16.97 -3.40
C GLU A 97 -39.55 -16.39 -4.15
N LEU A 98 -39.73 -15.29 -4.87
CA LEU A 98 -38.66 -14.61 -5.60
C LEU A 98 -37.63 -13.99 -4.66
N ILE A 99 -38.06 -13.35 -3.56
CA ILE A 99 -37.18 -12.86 -2.49
C ILE A 99 -36.39 -14.02 -1.88
N ASN A 100 -37.06 -15.14 -1.58
CA ASN A 100 -36.38 -16.32 -1.04
C ASN A 100 -35.34 -16.91 -1.99
N CYS A 101 -35.62 -16.92 -3.30
CA CYS A 101 -34.65 -17.32 -4.31
C CYS A 101 -33.45 -16.36 -4.36
N ILE A 102 -33.68 -15.05 -4.32
CA ILE A 102 -32.60 -14.05 -4.25
C ILE A 102 -31.76 -14.25 -2.98
N ASN A 103 -32.40 -14.48 -1.83
CA ASN A 103 -31.70 -14.73 -0.57
C ASN A 103 -30.89 -16.02 -0.60
N LYS A 104 -31.40 -17.10 -1.21
CA LYS A 104 -30.63 -18.34 -1.43
C LYS A 104 -29.41 -18.10 -2.31
N LEU A 105 -29.55 -17.30 -3.37
CA LEU A 105 -28.44 -16.95 -4.26
C LEU A 105 -27.38 -16.08 -3.57
N LYS A 106 -27.78 -15.17 -2.68
CA LYS A 106 -26.85 -14.38 -1.85
C LYS A 106 -26.11 -15.23 -0.81
N ASN A 107 -26.75 -16.30 -0.34
CA ASN A 107 -26.20 -17.21 0.66
C ASN A 107 -25.48 -18.41 0.06
N LEU A 108 -25.24 -18.43 -1.27
CA LEU A 108 -24.37 -19.43 -1.89
C LEU A 108 -22.94 -19.24 -1.37
N ASN A 109 -22.57 -20.06 -0.41
CA ASN A 109 -21.24 -20.07 0.16
C ASN A 109 -20.35 -20.98 -0.71
N ILE A 110 -19.36 -20.39 -1.38
CA ILE A 110 -18.32 -21.19 -2.03
C ILE A 110 -17.40 -21.64 -0.89
N SER A 111 -17.55 -22.90 -0.49
CA SER A 111 -16.63 -23.58 0.43
C SER A 111 -15.27 -23.74 -0.24
N VAL A 112 -14.46 -22.69 -0.21
CA VAL A 112 -13.05 -22.81 -0.51
C VAL A 112 -12.36 -23.09 0.82
N ASP A 113 -11.77 -24.27 0.96
CA ASP A 113 -10.96 -24.70 2.12
C ASP A 113 -9.62 -23.94 2.18
N ASN A 114 -9.67 -22.63 1.92
CA ASN A 114 -8.57 -21.67 1.78
C ASN A 114 -8.80 -20.45 2.70
N SER A 115 -9.58 -20.58 3.77
CA SER A 115 -9.87 -19.48 4.71
C SER A 115 -8.59 -18.80 5.22
N LEU A 116 -7.55 -19.60 5.49
CA LEU A 116 -6.25 -19.10 5.95
C LEU A 116 -5.52 -18.30 4.85
N LYS A 117 -5.56 -18.73 3.58
CA LYS A 117 -5.02 -17.96 2.45
C LYS A 117 -5.77 -16.64 2.28
N TRP A 118 -7.09 -16.67 2.46
CA TRP A 118 -7.95 -15.49 2.40
C TRP A 118 -7.66 -14.50 3.54
N ASP A 119 -7.45 -15.00 4.75
CA ASP A 119 -7.10 -14.19 5.91
C ASP A 119 -5.71 -13.54 5.74
N ILE A 120 -4.72 -14.30 5.28
CA ILE A 120 -3.38 -13.79 4.94
C ILE A 120 -3.48 -12.71 3.87
N TYR A 121 -4.26 -12.95 2.81
CA TYR A 121 -4.47 -11.97 1.74
C TYR A 121 -5.12 -10.68 2.26
N ASN A 122 -6.22 -10.77 3.00
CA ASN A 122 -6.89 -9.60 3.56
C ASN A 122 -5.98 -8.82 4.52
N ARG A 123 -5.14 -9.54 5.27
CA ARG A 123 -4.13 -8.92 6.12
C ARG A 123 -3.10 -8.16 5.29
N MET A 124 -2.55 -8.75 4.23
CA MET A 124 -1.61 -8.09 3.32
C MET A 124 -2.20 -6.83 2.68
N VAL A 125 -3.43 -6.89 2.15
CA VAL A 125 -4.12 -5.71 1.58
C VAL A 125 -4.29 -4.60 2.63
N GLY A 126 -4.58 -4.96 3.87
CA GLY A 126 -4.64 -4.02 4.99
C GLY A 126 -3.29 -3.37 5.30
N LEU A 127 -2.21 -4.17 5.29
CA LEU A 127 -0.85 -3.71 5.52
C LEU A 127 -0.37 -2.79 4.39
N ASP A 128 -0.62 -3.12 3.12
CA ASP A 128 -0.28 -2.28 1.96
C ASP A 128 -0.90 -0.89 2.01
N ARG A 129 -2.13 -0.80 2.53
CA ARG A 129 -2.79 0.51 2.70
C ARG A 129 -2.14 1.33 3.81
N LYS A 130 -1.67 0.68 4.87
CA LYS A 130 -0.95 1.34 5.97
C LYS A 130 0.46 1.72 5.55
N LEU A 131 1.15 0.84 4.82
CA LEU A 131 2.50 1.07 4.30
C LEU A 131 2.53 2.33 3.43
N ARG A 132 1.55 2.51 2.54
CA ARG A 132 1.41 3.73 1.73
C ARG A 132 1.29 5.02 2.52
N ARG A 133 0.73 4.98 3.75
CA ARG A 133 0.69 6.17 4.62
C ARG A 133 2.07 6.46 5.20
N ILE A 134 2.75 5.42 5.66
CA ILE A 134 4.10 5.52 6.21
C ILE A 134 5.10 5.98 5.13
N GLU A 135 4.97 5.49 3.90
CA GLU A 135 5.76 5.92 2.75
C GLU A 135 5.61 7.43 2.53
N ARG A 136 4.38 7.96 2.54
CA ARG A 136 4.14 9.41 2.44
C ARG A 136 4.74 10.20 3.59
N ASP A 137 4.66 9.68 4.82
CA ASP A 137 5.26 10.33 5.99
C ASP A 137 6.79 10.40 5.84
N LEU A 138 7.42 9.35 5.33
CA LEU A 138 8.85 9.33 5.00
C LEU A 138 9.19 10.29 3.85
N GLU A 139 8.41 10.30 2.77
CA GLU A 139 8.59 11.24 1.65
C GLU A 139 8.59 12.69 2.15
N PHE A 140 7.65 13.02 3.05
CA PHE A 140 7.54 14.36 3.60
C PHE A 140 8.75 14.75 4.45
N ILE A 141 9.23 13.85 5.32
CA ILE A 141 10.42 14.11 6.15
C ILE A 141 11.66 14.29 5.27
N ILE A 142 11.83 13.45 4.24
CA ILE A 142 12.94 13.54 3.29
C ILE A 142 12.88 14.85 2.48
N LEU A 143 11.69 15.25 2.04
CA LEU A 143 11.49 16.53 1.35
C LEU A 143 11.85 17.71 2.25
N ASN A 144 11.38 17.73 3.50
CA ASN A 144 11.75 18.77 4.46
C ASN A 144 13.26 18.81 4.68
N TYR A 145 13.90 17.65 4.83
CA TYR A 145 15.35 17.55 4.94
C TYR A 145 16.04 18.18 3.72
N ALA A 146 15.58 17.86 2.51
CA ALA A 146 16.13 18.42 1.28
C ALA A 146 15.96 19.94 1.23
N LEU A 147 14.76 20.46 1.52
CA LEU A 147 14.47 21.90 1.52
C LEU A 147 15.32 22.68 2.54
N SER A 148 15.61 22.11 3.70
CA SER A 148 16.40 22.78 4.73
C SER A 148 17.91 22.74 4.48
N ASN A 149 18.40 21.78 3.69
CA ASN A 149 19.85 21.53 3.56
C ASN A 149 20.39 21.67 2.13
N THR A 150 19.52 21.80 1.14
CA THR A 150 19.88 21.89 -0.29
C THR A 150 19.16 23.06 -0.95
N GLU A 151 19.63 23.47 -2.13
CA GLU A 151 18.98 24.53 -2.95
C GLU A 151 17.96 23.94 -3.94
N ILE A 152 17.20 22.93 -3.50
CA ILE A 152 16.27 22.23 -4.37
C ILE A 152 15.11 23.12 -4.81
N ASP A 153 14.72 24.08 -3.99
CA ASP A 153 13.73 25.13 -4.26
C ASP A 153 14.04 25.91 -5.55
N LYS A 154 15.33 26.19 -5.81
CA LYS A 154 15.78 26.89 -7.02
C LYS A 154 15.79 26.00 -8.25
N LYS A 155 15.91 24.68 -8.08
CA LYS A 155 16.04 23.70 -9.18
C LYS A 155 14.70 23.11 -9.63
N ILE A 156 13.71 23.06 -8.74
CA ILE A 156 12.38 22.47 -9.02
C ILE A 156 11.69 23.13 -10.22
N SER A 157 11.80 24.46 -10.37
CA SER A 157 11.12 25.22 -11.43
C SER A 157 11.63 24.93 -12.85
N ALA A 158 12.86 24.41 -12.97
CA ALA A 158 13.50 24.11 -14.25
C ALA A 158 13.62 22.60 -14.52
N TYR A 159 13.10 21.75 -13.63
CA TYR A 159 13.27 20.31 -13.73
C TYR A 159 12.08 19.66 -14.47
N GLU A 160 12.36 19.09 -15.65
CA GLU A 160 11.34 18.51 -16.53
C GLU A 160 11.04 17.02 -16.26
N LYS A 161 11.73 16.40 -15.30
CA LYS A 161 11.62 14.96 -14.97
C LYS A 161 10.93 14.74 -13.62
N ASP A 162 10.95 13.49 -13.13
CA ASP A 162 10.38 13.10 -11.84
C ASP A 162 11.04 13.84 -10.67
N LEU A 163 10.25 14.64 -9.95
CA LEU A 163 10.70 15.43 -8.80
C LEU A 163 11.35 14.59 -7.70
N PHE A 164 10.92 13.34 -7.52
CA PHE A 164 11.50 12.46 -6.51
C PHE A 164 12.95 12.07 -6.85
N ASP A 165 13.26 11.92 -8.14
CA ASP A 165 14.64 11.63 -8.57
C ASP A 165 15.57 12.83 -8.32
N LEU A 166 15.08 14.04 -8.55
CA LEU A 166 15.83 15.26 -8.21
C LEU A 166 16.11 15.34 -6.70
N ILE A 167 15.10 15.11 -5.86
CA ILE A 167 15.25 15.09 -4.40
C ILE A 167 16.30 14.05 -3.98
N TYR A 168 16.23 12.87 -4.56
CA TYR A 168 17.14 11.78 -4.26
C TYR A 168 18.60 12.14 -4.60
N GLU A 169 18.85 12.70 -5.78
CA GLU A 169 20.20 13.09 -6.21
C GLU A 169 20.77 14.23 -5.35
N GLU A 170 19.98 15.28 -5.08
CA GLU A 170 20.43 16.43 -4.28
C GLU A 170 20.77 16.05 -2.84
N VAL A 171 19.94 15.22 -2.20
CA VAL A 171 20.20 14.76 -0.83
C VAL A 171 21.46 13.90 -0.77
N ILE A 172 21.68 13.02 -1.74
CA ILE A 172 22.90 12.20 -1.80
C ILE A 172 24.12 13.07 -1.98
N ASN A 173 24.11 13.97 -2.95
CA ASN A 173 25.23 14.87 -3.22
C ASN A 173 25.59 15.71 -1.98
N TYR A 174 24.59 16.29 -1.31
CA TYR A 174 24.80 17.04 -0.09
C TYR A 174 25.45 16.19 1.01
N LEU A 175 24.95 14.97 1.22
CA LEU A 175 25.48 14.05 2.24
C LEU A 175 26.86 13.50 1.91
N GLU A 176 27.26 13.45 0.63
CA GLU A 176 28.61 13.06 0.20
C GLU A 176 29.60 14.21 0.41
N ILE A 177 29.29 15.41 -0.07
CA ILE A 177 30.13 16.61 0.10
C ILE A 177 30.35 16.93 1.59
N LYS A 178 29.31 16.81 2.43
CA LYS A 178 29.40 17.03 3.87
C LYS A 178 30.36 16.06 4.57
N ASN A 179 30.52 14.85 4.05
CA ASN A 179 31.43 13.84 4.61
C ASN A 179 32.88 14.05 4.16
N GLU A 180 33.10 14.48 2.92
CA GLU A 180 34.45 14.83 2.43
C GLU A 180 35.02 15.99 3.25
N ASN A 181 34.23 17.04 3.48
CA ASN A 181 34.61 18.18 4.31
C ASN A 181 34.88 17.80 5.79
N LYS A 182 34.23 16.77 6.32
CA LYS A 182 34.53 16.25 7.67
C LYS A 182 35.85 15.47 7.71
N ALA A 183 36.18 14.73 6.65
CA ALA A 183 37.39 13.93 6.58
C ALA A 183 38.66 14.78 6.37
N GLU A 184 38.55 15.91 5.67
CA GLU A 184 39.65 16.86 5.48
C GLU A 184 39.98 17.65 6.76
N ASN A 185 38.98 17.98 7.59
CA ASN A 185 39.18 18.70 8.85
C ASN A 185 39.74 17.84 10.01
N LEU A 186 39.99 16.55 9.77
CA LEU A 186 40.54 15.59 10.74
C LEU A 186 41.98 15.16 10.40
N LYS A 187 42.58 15.72 9.34
CA LYS A 187 43.99 15.54 8.96
C LYS A 187 44.81 16.76 9.34
#